data_AF-A0A921DQV3-F1
#
_entry.id   AF-A0A921DQV3-F1
#
_cell.length_a   1.000
_cell.length_b   1.000
_cell.length_c   1.000
_cell.angle_alpha   90.00
_cell.angle_beta   90.00
_cell.angle_gamma   90.00
#
_symmetry.space_group_name_H-M   'P 1'
#
loop_
_entity.id
_entity.type
_entity.pdbx_description
1 polymer ?
#
loop_
_entity_poly.entity_id
_entity_poly.type
_entity_poly.pdbx_seq_one_letter_code
_entity_poly.pdbx_strand_id
1 'polypeptide(L)'
;MFTVTVNEEILAKLRSMLEDEDEGTCVRLREYTLGGGCRSRIVLGLAMEEMDGDEDESVQVEDVTFIADGDFLLRYGRKFALGFNEEKQVEVRALEEQN
;
A
#
# COMPACT_ATOMS: atom_id res chain seq x y z
N MET A 1 -2.77 0.53 -14.59
CA MET A 1 -2.14 -0.59 -13.85
C MET A 1 -0.82 -0.15 -13.24
N PHE A 2 -0.69 -0.26 -11.93
CA PHE A 2 0.55 -0.02 -11.18
C PHE A 2 1.22 -1.33 -10.79
N THR A 3 2.40 -1.27 -10.17
CA THR A 3 3.21 -2.43 -9.79
C THR A 3 3.65 -2.33 -8.34
N VAL A 4 3.66 -3.46 -7.66
CA VAL A 4 4.13 -3.60 -6.27
C VAL A 4 5.19 -4.69 -6.25
N THR A 5 6.40 -4.32 -5.79
CA THR A 5 7.47 -5.26 -5.49
C THR A 5 7.45 -5.57 -4.00
N VAL A 6 7.28 -6.83 -3.64
CA VAL A 6 7.17 -7.28 -2.25
C VAL A 6 7.91 -8.60 -2.11
N ASN A 7 8.48 -8.86 -0.94
CA ASN A 7 9.12 -10.14 -0.64
C ASN A 7 8.12 -11.11 0.00
N GLU A 8 8.46 -12.40 -0.04
CA GLU A 8 7.63 -13.48 0.52
C GLU A 8 7.27 -13.25 1.99
N GLU A 9 8.20 -12.72 2.80
CA GLU A 9 7.95 -12.50 4.23
C GLU A 9 6.82 -11.49 4.49
N ILE A 10 6.82 -10.37 3.75
CA ILE A 10 5.74 -9.37 3.86
C ILE A 10 4.46 -9.93 3.26
N LEU A 11 4.54 -10.65 2.13
CA LEU A 11 3.38 -11.23 1.47
C LEU A 11 2.66 -12.24 2.38
N ALA A 12 3.40 -13.16 3.00
CA ALA A 12 2.86 -14.12 3.96
C ALA A 12 2.20 -13.42 5.16
N LYS A 13 2.78 -12.32 5.64
CA LYS A 13 2.18 -11.51 6.70
C LYS A 13 0.87 -10.85 6.25
N LEU A 14 0.83 -10.27 5.05
CA LEU A 14 -0.37 -9.63 4.52
C LEU A 14 -1.48 -10.65 4.27
N ARG A 15 -1.14 -11.81 3.71
CA ARG A 15 -2.06 -12.93 3.54
C ARG A 15 -2.68 -13.36 4.86
N SER A 16 -1.84 -13.59 5.89
CA SER A 16 -2.33 -13.97 7.22
C SER A 16 -3.25 -12.91 7.83
N MET A 17 -3.04 -11.63 7.52
CA MET A 17 -3.93 -10.58 8.00
C MET A 17 -5.26 -10.56 7.24
N LEU A 18 -5.25 -10.81 5.92
CA LEU A 18 -6.46 -10.88 5.10
C LEU A 18 -7.35 -12.08 5.44
N GLU A 19 -6.77 -13.19 5.93
CA GLU A 19 -7.54 -14.37 6.36
C GLU A 19 -8.49 -14.08 7.53
N ASP A 20 -8.21 -13.04 8.33
CA ASP A 20 -9.06 -12.60 9.44
C ASP A 20 -10.12 -11.56 9.02
N GLU A 21 -10.07 -11.05 7.79
CA GLU A 21 -10.95 -9.99 7.28
C GLU A 21 -12.10 -10.56 6.41
N ASP A 22 -13.09 -9.71 6.12
CA ASP A 22 -14.24 -10.09 5.28
C ASP A 22 -13.83 -10.39 3.83
N GLU A 23 -14.59 -11.28 3.18
CA GLU A 23 -14.39 -11.63 1.76
C GLU A 23 -14.50 -10.39 0.88
N GLY A 24 -13.45 -10.10 0.10
CA GLY A 24 -13.36 -8.90 -0.74
C GLY A 24 -12.42 -7.82 -0.18
N THR A 25 -11.94 -7.99 1.06
CA THR A 25 -10.92 -7.10 1.64
C THR A 25 -9.61 -7.22 0.86
N CYS A 26 -9.04 -6.07 0.50
CA CYS A 26 -7.81 -5.94 -0.25
C CYS A 26 -6.77 -5.11 0.54
N VAL A 27 -5.54 -5.09 0.05
CA VAL A 27 -4.46 -4.28 0.65
C VAL A 27 -4.37 -2.92 -0.06
N ARG A 28 -4.78 -1.85 0.61
CA ARG A 28 -4.75 -0.48 0.08
C ARG A 28 -3.43 0.22 0.33
N LEU A 29 -2.79 0.74 -0.72
CA LEU A 29 -1.68 1.68 -0.62
C LEU A 29 -2.24 3.07 -0.29
N ARG A 30 -1.71 3.72 0.74
CA ARG A 30 -2.17 5.06 1.14
C ARG A 30 -1.09 5.89 1.82
N GLU A 31 -1.31 7.20 1.83
CA GLU A 31 -0.51 8.14 2.59
C GLU A 31 -1.01 8.31 4.03
N TYR A 32 -0.08 8.51 4.94
CA TYR A 32 -0.32 8.84 6.34
C TYR A 32 0.45 10.10 6.69
N THR A 33 -0.19 10.95 7.50
CA THR A 33 0.49 12.08 8.14
C THR A 33 0.95 11.63 9.52
N LEU A 34 2.26 11.50 9.72
CA LEU A 34 2.85 11.25 11.03
C LEU A 34 3.22 12.56 11.72
N GLY A 35 2.81 12.71 12.97
CA GLY A 35 3.06 13.89 13.79
C GLY A 35 1.92 14.93 13.75
N GLY A 36 2.11 16.04 14.48
CA GLY A 36 1.13 17.13 14.56
C GLY A 36 1.81 18.51 14.52
N GLY A 37 1.14 19.49 13.92
CA GLY A 37 1.66 20.87 13.76
C GLY A 37 2.79 20.97 12.73
N CYS A 38 3.72 21.93 12.90
CA CYS A 38 4.79 22.23 11.94
C CYS A 38 5.84 21.10 11.73
N ARG A 39 5.67 19.94 12.36
CA ARG A 39 6.57 18.78 12.27
C ARG A 39 5.90 17.55 11.66
N SER A 40 4.76 17.72 11.00
CA SER A 40 4.16 16.63 10.26
C SER A 40 5.07 16.19 9.11
N ARG A 41 5.17 14.87 8.92
CA ARG A 41 5.77 14.27 7.73
C ARG A 41 4.78 13.31 7.08
N ILE A 42 4.80 13.25 5.76
CA ILE A 42 4.02 12.27 5.01
C ILE A 42 4.84 10.99 4.90
N VAL A 43 4.22 9.86 5.16
CA VAL A 43 4.77 8.52 4.92
C VAL A 43 3.74 7.70 4.16
N LEU A 44 4.20 6.68 3.42
CA LEU A 44 3.32 5.77 2.71
C LEU A 44 3.24 4.45 3.48
N GLY A 45 2.05 3.87 3.52
CA GLY A 45 1.81 2.59 4.20
C GLY A 45 0.62 1.86 3.60
N LEU A 46 0.11 0.90 4.38
CA LEU A 46 -0.93 -0.02 3.96
C LEU A 46 -2.14 0.00 4.91
N ALA A 47 -3.33 -0.14 4.35
CA ALA A 47 -4.56 -0.49 5.07
C ALA A 47 -5.21 -1.74 4.47
N MET A 48 -6.11 -2.36 5.22
CA MET A 48 -7.02 -3.39 4.72
C MET A 48 -8.38 -2.74 4.48
N GLU A 49 -8.88 -2.82 3.25
CA GLU A 49 -10.08 -2.12 2.82
C GLU A 49 -10.71 -2.83 1.62
N GLU A 50 -12.03 -2.74 1.48
CA GLU A 50 -12.74 -3.19 0.29
C GLU A 50 -12.35 -2.32 -0.92
N MET A 51 -12.34 -2.92 -2.11
CA MET A 51 -12.06 -2.20 -3.35
C MET A 51 -13.27 -1.36 -3.77
N ASP A 52 -13.06 -0.07 -4.04
CA ASP A 52 -14.03 0.75 -4.77
C ASP A 52 -13.78 0.59 -6.27
N GLY A 53 -14.71 -0.03 -6.99
CA GLY A 53 -14.55 -0.36 -8.40
C GLY A 53 -14.49 0.85 -9.36
N ASP A 54 -14.93 2.03 -8.91
CA ASP A 54 -14.94 3.25 -9.72
C ASP A 54 -13.73 4.16 -9.42
N GLU A 55 -13.22 4.14 -8.18
CA GLU A 55 -12.11 5.01 -7.74
C GLU A 55 -10.75 4.31 -7.65
N ASP A 56 -10.74 2.99 -7.38
CA ASP A 56 -9.52 2.25 -7.14
C ASP A 56 -9.01 1.52 -8.39
N GLU A 57 -7.71 1.61 -8.62
CA GLU A 57 -7.01 0.63 -9.45
C GLU A 57 -6.55 -0.55 -8.60
N SER A 58 -6.52 -1.75 -9.17
CA SER A 58 -6.01 -2.95 -8.51
C SER A 58 -4.87 -3.63 -9.27
N VAL A 59 -4.02 -4.33 -8.52
CA VAL A 59 -3.00 -5.24 -9.06
C VAL A 59 -2.93 -6.47 -8.17
N GLN A 60 -2.98 -7.65 -8.79
CA GLN A 60 -2.78 -8.92 -8.09
C GLN A 60 -1.28 -9.26 -8.11
N VAL A 61 -0.71 -9.50 -6.92
CA VAL A 61 0.65 -10.00 -6.77
C VAL A 61 0.55 -11.32 -6.01
N GLU A 62 0.78 -12.41 -6.74
CA GLU A 62 0.56 -13.78 -6.27
C GLU A 62 -0.88 -13.97 -5.75
N ASP A 63 -1.06 -14.19 -4.44
CA ASP A 63 -2.37 -14.37 -3.81
C ASP A 63 -2.92 -13.13 -3.10
N VAL A 64 -2.22 -11.99 -3.16
CA VAL A 64 -2.65 -10.74 -2.51
C VAL A 64 -3.07 -9.70 -3.56
N THR A 65 -4.26 -9.15 -3.38
CA THR A 65 -4.77 -8.03 -4.20
C THR A 65 -4.41 -6.71 -3.54
N PHE A 66 -3.68 -5.88 -4.27
CA PHE A 66 -3.35 -4.51 -3.86
C PHE A 66 -4.26 -3.52 -4.59
N ILE A 67 -4.76 -2.53 -3.87
CA ILE A 67 -5.57 -1.44 -4.41
C ILE A 67 -4.91 -0.09 -4.12
N ALA A 68 -5.15 0.88 -5.00
CA ALA A 68 -4.70 2.26 -4.82
C ALA A 68 -5.64 3.22 -5.52
N ASP A 69 -5.87 4.35 -4.87
CA ASP A 69 -6.63 5.47 -5.42
C ASP A 69 -5.93 6.10 -6.64
N GLY A 70 -6.72 6.59 -7.60
CA GLY A 70 -6.21 7.27 -8.78
C GLY A 70 -5.33 8.48 -8.48
N ASP A 71 -5.74 9.36 -7.55
CA ASP A 71 -4.96 10.54 -7.17
C ASP A 71 -3.67 10.15 -6.44
N PHE A 72 -3.69 9.07 -5.65
CA PHE A 72 -2.49 8.49 -5.04
C PHE A 72 -1.47 8.06 -6.10
N LEU A 73 -1.91 7.33 -7.13
CA LEU A 73 -1.06 6.89 -8.24
C LEU A 73 -0.55 8.06 -9.09
N LEU A 74 -1.36 9.11 -9.27
CA LEU A 74 -0.92 10.33 -9.95
C LEU A 74 0.18 11.06 -9.18
N ARG A 75 0.09 11.08 -7.85
CA ARG A 75 1.05 11.77 -6.97
C ARG A 75 2.37 11.01 -6.81
N TYR A 76 2.31 9.70 -6.59
CA TYR A 76 3.47 8.89 -6.18
C TYR A 76 4.01 7.97 -7.28
N GLY A 77 3.44 8.02 -8.48
CA GLY A 77 3.83 7.16 -9.60
C GLY A 77 3.18 5.78 -9.53
N ARG A 78 3.71 4.84 -10.32
CA ARG A 78 3.05 3.54 -10.54
C ARG A 78 3.94 2.35 -10.18
N LYS A 79 5.09 2.59 -9.55
CA LYS A 79 6.00 1.55 -9.07
C LYS A 79 6.23 1.72 -7.59
N PHE A 80 5.87 0.70 -6.82
CA PHE A 80 6.01 0.68 -5.37
C PHE A 80 6.84 -0.50 -4.92
N ALA A 81 7.58 -0.33 -3.83
CA ALA A 81 8.24 -1.40 -3.10
C ALA A 81 7.75 -1.44 -1.66
N LEU A 82 7.50 -2.65 -1.17
CA LEU A 82 7.19 -2.92 0.22
C LEU A 82 8.44 -3.37 0.96
N GLY A 83 8.65 -2.82 2.15
CA GLY A 83 9.76 -3.18 3.02
C GLY A 83 9.37 -3.03 4.49
N PHE A 84 10.29 -3.40 5.38
CA PHE A 84 10.15 -3.08 6.80
C PHE A 84 10.87 -1.77 7.12
N ASN A 85 10.25 -0.93 7.95
CA ASN A 85 10.90 0.20 8.57
C ASN A 85 11.71 -0.22 9.82
N GLU A 86 12.35 0.75 10.47
CA GLU A 86 13.17 0.52 11.68
C GLU A 86 12.37 -0.09 12.85
N GLU A 87 11.04 0.11 12.86
CA GLU A 87 10.12 -0.40 13.87
C GLU A 87 9.52 -1.77 13.48
N LYS A 88 10.04 -2.41 12.41
CA LYS A 88 9.55 -3.67 11.84
C LYS A 88 8.08 -3.60 11.39
N GLN A 89 7.61 -2.41 11.06
CA GLN A 89 6.31 -2.22 10.43
C GLN A 89 6.49 -2.19 8.92
N VAL A 90 5.44 -2.61 8.20
CA VAL A 90 5.44 -2.58 6.74
C VAL A 90 5.34 -1.12 6.28
N GLU A 91 6.28 -0.71 5.44
CA GLU A 91 6.36 0.61 4.82
C GLU A 91 6.27 0.48 3.29
N VAL A 92 5.59 1.43 2.66
CA VAL A 92 5.52 1.56 1.21
C VAL A 92 6.54 2.59 0.74
N ARG A 93 7.24 2.32 -0.36
CA ARG A 93 8.14 3.26 -1.01
C ARG A 93 7.76 3.41 -2.48
N ALA A 94 7.57 4.65 -2.92
CA ALA A 94 7.48 4.97 -4.34
C ALA A 94 8.87 4.84 -4.97
N LEU A 95 8.96 4.10 -6.07
CA LEU A 95 10.20 3.93 -6.85
C LEU A 95 10.29 4.92 -8.03
N GLU A 96 9.17 5.54 -8.38
CA GLU A 96 9.07 6.59 -9.38
C GLU A 96 8.81 7.91 -8.65
N GLU A 97 9.86 8.51 -8.10
CA GLU A 97 9.79 9.87 -7.58
C GLU A 97 9.60 10.82 -8.78
N GLN A 98 8.40 11.38 -8.94
CA GLN A 98 8.16 12.44 -9.92
C GLN A 98 8.69 13.74 -9.35
N ASN A 99 9.87 14.13 -9.81
CA ASN A 99 10.53 15.40 -9.54
C ASN A 99 9.86 16.53 -10.36
#